data_AF-A0A7C3GIU7-F1
#
_entry.id   AF-A0A7C3GIU7-F1
#
_cell.length_a   1.000
_cell.length_b   1.000
_cell.length_c   1.000
_cell.angle_alpha   90.00
_cell.angle_beta   90.00
_cell.angle_gamma   90.00
#
_symmetry.space_group_name_H-M   'P 1'
#
loop_
_entity.id
_entity.type
_entity.pdbx_description
1 polymer ?
#
loop_
_entity_poly.entity_id
_entity_poly.type
_entity_poly.pdbx_seq_one_letter_code
_entity_poly.pdbx_strand_id
1 'polypeptide(L)' 'MDYKNISQLLEKYWEGETSLQEENTLKQYFNQENVAQELQEYQPLFQFFKEEQDLVMSDDFE' A
#
# COMPACT_ATOMS: atom_id res chain seq x y z
N MET A 1 3.10 18.62 2.92
CA MET A 1 3.18 17.41 2.09
C MET A 1 1.76 16.96 1.83
N ASP A 2 1.31 17.07 0.58
CA ASP A 2 -0.11 16.95 0.21
C ASP A 2 -0.57 15.48 0.20
N TYR A 3 -0.95 14.98 1.38
CA TYR A 3 -1.65 13.71 1.58
C TYR A 3 -2.97 13.62 0.82
N LYS A 4 -3.49 14.75 0.31
CA LYS A 4 -4.68 14.83 -0.54
C LYS A 4 -4.60 13.95 -1.79
N ASN A 5 -3.43 13.86 -2.44
CA ASN A 5 -3.28 13.02 -3.63
C ASN A 5 -3.44 11.53 -3.27
N ILE A 6 -2.84 11.11 -2.15
CA ILE A 6 -2.98 9.72 -1.67
C ILE A 6 -4.41 9.46 -1.21
N SER A 7 -5.03 10.40 -0.50
CA SER A 7 -6.43 10.27 -0.05
C SER A 7 -7.39 10.08 -1.24
N GLN A 8 -7.22 10.86 -2.31
CA GLN A 8 -8.03 10.72 -3.53
C GLN A 8 -7.78 9.39 -4.24
N LEU A 9 -6.52 8.93 -4.30
CA LEU A 9 -6.20 7.61 -4.83
C LEU A 9 -6.82 6.50 -3.98
N LEU A 10 -6.87 6.69 -2.66
CA LEU A 10 -7.51 5.75 -1.74
C LEU A 10 -9.01 5.66 -2.03
N GLU A 11 -9.72 6.79 -2.15
CA GLU A 11 -11.14 6.80 -2.51
C GLU A 11 -11.40 6.01 -3.80
N LYS A 12 -10.63 6.27 -4.86
CA LYS A 12 -10.72 5.49 -6.11
C LYS A 12 -10.40 4.00 -5.91
N TYR A 13 -9.48 3.67 -5.02
CA TYR A 13 -9.12 2.27 -4.71
C TYR A 13 -10.31 1.54 -4.10
N TRP A 14 -11.01 2.21 -3.17
CA TRP A 14 -12.26 1.71 -2.58
C TRP A 14 -13.39 1.58 -3.61
N GLU A 15 -13.47 2.49 -4.59
CA GLU A 15 -14.42 2.40 -5.70
C GLU A 15 -14.01 1.38 -6.78
N GLY A 16 -12.78 0.84 -6.73
CA GLY A 16 -12.25 -0.09 -7.73
C GLY A 16 -11.89 0.57 -9.06
N GLU A 17 -11.70 1.89 -9.06
CA GLU A 17 -11.35 2.70 -10.24
C GLU A 17 -9.85 2.98 -10.37
N THR A 18 -9.02 2.47 -9.44
CA THR A 18 -7.56 2.62 -9.52
C THR A 18 -6.92 1.75 -10.60
N SER A 19 -5.90 2.31 -11.23
CA SER A 19 -5.01 1.61 -12.14
C SER A 19 -3.87 0.91 -11.39
N LEU A 20 -3.24 -0.08 -12.02
CA LEU A 20 -2.06 -0.79 -11.46
C LEU A 20 -0.92 0.16 -11.01
N GLN A 21 -0.71 1.26 -11.73
CA GLN A 21 0.28 2.29 -11.35
C GLN A 21 -0.11 3.06 -10.08
N GLU A 22 -1.40 3.36 -9.93
CA GLU A 22 -1.95 4.06 -8.77
C GLU A 22 -1.86 3.16 -7.53
N GLU A 23 -2.21 1.88 -7.67
CA GLU A 23 -2.06 0.89 -6.61
C GLU A 23 -0.60 0.70 -6.18
N ASN A 24 0.34 0.67 -7.14
CA ASN A 24 1.77 0.60 -6.81
C ASN A 24 2.23 1.84 -6.05
N THR A 25 1.72 3.02 -6.42
CA THR A 25 2.00 4.27 -5.70
C THR A 25 1.46 4.23 -4.27
N LEU A 26 0.22 3.74 -4.07
CA LEU A 26 -0.36 3.52 -2.74
C LEU A 26 0.51 2.56 -1.92
N LYS A 27 0.87 1.40 -2.49
CA LYS A 27 1.75 0.42 -1.83
C LYS A 27 3.10 1.02 -1.44
N GLN A 28 3.74 1.78 -2.33
CA GLN A 28 5.01 2.43 -2.03
C GLN A 28 4.86 3.48 -0.93
N TYR A 29 3.82 4.31 -0.99
CA TYR A 29 3.56 5.33 0.01
C TYR A 29 3.31 4.72 1.40
N PHE A 30 2.47 3.70 1.49
CA PHE A 30 2.17 3.03 2.76
C PHE A 30 3.34 2.20 3.32
N ASN A 31 4.29 1.80 2.47
CA ASN A 31 5.55 1.17 2.91
C ASN A 31 6.60 2.17 3.41
N GLN A 32 6.36 3.48 3.32
CA GLN A 32 7.25 4.50 3.88
C GLN A 32 6.95 4.72 5.37
N GLU A 33 7.98 5.14 6.13
CA GLU A 33 7.82 5.52 7.55
C GLU A 33 7.07 6.86 7.73
N ASN A 34 6.89 7.64 6.65
CA ASN A 34 6.26 8.96 6.69
C ASN A 34 4.86 8.97 6.05
N VAL A 35 3.93 8.21 6.63
CA VAL A 35 2.51 8.22 6.24
C VAL A 35 1.75 9.25 7.08
N ALA A 36 0.80 9.95 6.45
CA ALA A 36 -0.07 10.89 7.15
C ALA A 36 -0.88 10.17 8.25
N GLN A 37 -1.03 10.81 9.42
CA GLN A 37 -1.71 10.22 10.57
C GLN A 37 -3.14 9.74 10.25
N GLU A 38 -3.87 10.46 9.40
CA GLU A 38 -5.22 10.10 8.93
C GLU A 38 -5.24 8.84 8.05
N LEU A 39 -4.11 8.46 7.47
CA LEU A 39 -3.97 7.31 6.58
C LEU A 39 -3.20 6.16 7.24
N GLN A 40 -2.59 6.38 8.41
CA GLN A 40 -1.85 5.33 9.13
C GLN A 40 -2.73 4.14 9.51
N GLU A 41 -4.04 4.32 9.70
CA GLU A 41 -4.97 3.21 9.93
C GLU A 41 -5.02 2.22 8.76
N TYR A 42 -4.71 2.68 7.54
CA TYR A 42 -4.69 1.85 6.33
C TYR A 42 -3.31 1.25 6.04
N GLN A 43 -2.22 1.69 6.70
CA GLN A 43 -0.88 1.09 6.53
C GLN A 43 -0.87 -0.44 6.63
N PRO A 44 -1.47 -1.08 7.66
CA PRO A 44 -1.42 -2.53 7.80
C PRO A 44 -2.06 -3.26 6.61
N LEU A 45 -3.07 -2.67 5.94
CA LEU A 45 -3.64 -3.26 4.72
C LEU A 45 -2.61 -3.40 3.61
N PHE A 46 -1.71 -2.42 3.45
CA PHE A 46 -0.72 -2.41 2.37
C PHE A 46 0.63 -3.03 2.77
N GLN A 47 0.98 -3.00 4.06
CA GLN A 47 2.19 -3.64 4.58
C GLN A 47 2.06 -5.16 4.68
N PHE A 48 0.88 -5.68 5.05
CA PHE A 48 0.67 -7.12 5.21
C PHE A 48 0.96 -7.91 3.93
N PHE A 49 0.59 -7.37 2.77
CA PHE A 49 0.88 -7.99 1.47
C PHE A 49 2.38 -8.14 1.17
N LYS A 50 3.25 -7.34 1.80
CA LYS A 50 4.69 -7.45 1.61
C LYS A 50 5.29 -8.60 2.43
N GLU A 51 4.84 -8.78 3.67
CA GLU A 51 5.33 -9.85 4.54
C GLU A 51 4.97 -11.25 4.00
N GLU A 52 3.78 -11.41 3.40
CA GLU A 52 3.43 -12.67 2.72
C GLU A 52 4.25 -12.89 1.43
N GLN A 53 4.60 -11.82 0.70
CA GLN A 53 5.41 -11.94 -0.51
C GLN A 53 6.87 -12.34 -0.21
N ASP A 54 7.39 -11.92 0.95
CA ASP A 54 8.72 -12.33 1.45
C ASP A 54 8.71 -13.79 1.95
N LEU A 55 7.64 -14.21 2.64
CA LEU A 55 7.44 -15.59 3.10
C LEU A 55 7.31 -16.62 1.97
N VAL A 56 6.72 -16.24 0.82
CA VAL A 56 6.59 -17.13 -0.34
C VAL A 56 7.90 -17.26 -1.15
N MET A 57 8.91 -16.43 -0.85
CA MET A 57 10.27 -16.52 -1.42
C MET A 57 11.31 -17.10 -0.45
N SER A 58 10.90 -17.71 0.68
CA SER A 58 11.79 -18.66 1.35
C SER A 58 11.70 -19.99 0.61
N ASP A 59 12.66 -20.14 -0.29
CA ASP A 59 13.03 -21.31 -1.09
C ASP A 59 13.33 -22.52 -0.18
N ASP A 60 12.30 -23.11 0.46
CA ASP A 60 12.38 -24.42 1.12
C ASP A 60 12.06 -25.54 0.11
N PHE A 61 12.60 -25.39 -1.11
CA PHE A 61 12.68 -26.44 -2.12
C PHE A 61 14.14 -26.97 -2.13
N GLU A 62 14.54 -27.66 -1.05
CA GLU A 62 15.65 -28.64 -1.08
C GLU A 62 15.14 -30.06 -0.81
#